data_AF-A0A7V4BL97-F1
#
_entry.id   AF-A0A7V4BL97-F1
#
_cell.length_a   1.000
_cell.length_b   1.000
_cell.length_c   1.000
_cell.angle_alpha   90.00
_cell.angle_beta   90.00
_cell.angle_gamma   90.00
#
_symmetry.space_group_name_H-M   'P 1'
#
loop_
_entity.id
_entity.type
_entity.pdbx_description
1 polymer ?
#
loop_
_entity_poly.entity_id
_entity_poly.type
_entity_poly.pdbx_seq_one_letter_code
_entity_poly.pdbx_strand_id
1 'polypeptide(L)'
;MGDIASQIADIVIITDDNPRTEDPANIRKEILDGIAEVNKSKVIEIAERTEAIRYAVNISRNEDIVLVAGKGHEKYQIIGQTRFHFDDLEQLKKM
;
A
#
# COMPACT_ATOMS: atom_id res chain seq x y z
N MET A 1 -8.48 1.93 -9.05
CA MET A 1 -8.37 1.28 -7.72
C MET A 1 -8.35 2.30 -6.59
N GLY A 2 -7.47 3.32 -6.65
CA GLY A 2 -7.38 4.36 -5.63
C GLY A 2 -8.72 5.01 -5.28
N ASP A 3 -9.52 5.38 -6.27
CA ASP A 3 -10.81 6.05 -6.02
C ASP A 3 -11.77 5.20 -5.19
N ILE A 4 -11.99 3.93 -5.57
CA ILE A 4 -12.83 3.00 -4.82
C ILE A 4 -12.30 2.78 -3.40
N ALA A 5 -10.99 2.56 -3.25
CA ALA A 5 -10.38 2.40 -1.92
C ALA A 5 -10.64 3.65 -1.07
N SER A 6 -10.50 4.83 -1.66
CA SER A 6 -10.76 6.09 -0.99
C SER A 6 -12.22 6.23 -0.60
N GLN A 7 -13.19 5.78 -1.41
CA GLN A 7 -14.61 5.90 -1.07
C GLN A 7 -15.04 5.03 0.12
N ILE A 8 -14.39 3.88 0.32
CA ILE A 8 -14.82 2.87 1.31
C ILE A 8 -13.97 2.84 2.59
N ALA A 9 -12.75 3.37 2.55
CA ALA A 9 -11.85 3.41 3.69
C ALA A 9 -11.77 4.81 4.29
N ASP A 10 -11.55 4.87 5.61
CA ASP A 10 -11.28 6.12 6.33
C ASP A 10 -9.88 6.67 6.02
N ILE A 11 -8.91 5.78 5.78
CA ILE A 11 -7.53 6.11 5.41
C ILE A 11 -7.07 5.14 4.33
N VAL A 12 -6.40 5.65 3.29
CA VAL A 12 -5.79 4.84 2.23
C VAL A 12 -4.30 5.11 2.18
N ILE A 13 -3.48 4.06 2.26
CA ILE A 13 -2.04 4.15 2.09
C ILE A 13 -1.66 3.49 0.76
N ILE A 14 -1.11 4.27 -0.16
CA ILE A 14 -0.63 3.80 -1.47
C ILE A 14 0.86 3.50 -1.36
N THR A 15 1.24 2.29 -1.76
CA THR A 15 2.60 1.75 -1.66
C THR A 15 2.95 0.88 -2.86
N ASP A 16 4.19 0.44 -2.95
CA ASP A 16 4.66 -0.39 -4.05
C ASP A 16 4.18 -1.85 -3.92
N ASP A 17 3.83 -2.45 -5.05
CA ASP A 17 3.59 -3.88 -5.19
C ASP A 17 4.06 -4.34 -6.57
N ASN A 18 5.20 -5.04 -6.60
CA ASN A 18 5.80 -5.56 -7.83
C ASN A 18 5.90 -4.50 -8.96
N PRO A 19 6.61 -3.38 -8.76
CA PRO A 19 6.80 -2.38 -9.82
C PRO A 19 7.49 -2.94 -11.07
N ARG A 20 8.18 -4.09 -10.97
CA ARG A 20 8.90 -4.73 -12.08
C ARG A 20 9.84 -3.70 -12.72
N THR A 21 9.73 -3.49 -14.03
CA THR A 21 10.58 -2.58 -14.81
C THR A 21 10.04 -1.16 -14.90
N GLU A 22 8.86 -0.89 -14.34
CA GLU A 22 8.27 0.44 -14.34
C GLU A 22 8.80 1.28 -13.18
N ASP A 23 8.74 2.61 -13.33
CA ASP A 23 9.04 3.52 -12.22
C ASP A 23 7.89 3.44 -11.20
N PRO A 24 8.14 2.97 -9.95
CA PRO A 24 7.10 2.83 -8.95
C PRO A 24 6.39 4.16 -8.65
N ALA A 25 7.09 5.29 -8.75
CA ALA A 25 6.50 6.60 -8.50
C ALA A 25 5.41 6.94 -9.53
N ASN A 26 5.58 6.53 -10.79
CA ASN A 26 4.57 6.76 -11.82
C ASN A 26 3.30 5.93 -11.55
N ILE A 27 3.44 4.67 -11.13
CA ILE A 27 2.30 3.82 -10.78
C ILE A 27 1.53 4.43 -9.61
N ARG A 28 2.21 4.83 -8.53
CA ARG A 28 1.55 5.47 -7.38
C ARG A 28 0.88 6.78 -7.77
N LYS A 29 1.52 7.58 -8.63
CA LYS A 29 0.94 8.80 -9.17
C LYS A 29 -0.34 8.54 -9.97
N GLU A 30 -0.38 7.54 -10.84
CA GLU A 30 -1.60 7.19 -11.58
C GLU A 30 -2.75 6.78 -10.66
N ILE A 31 -2.45 6.06 -9.58
CA ILE A 31 -3.45 5.70 -8.56
C ILE A 31 -3.97 6.97 -7.86
N LEU A 32 -3.08 7.89 -7.49
CA LEU A 32 -3.41 9.18 -6.85
C LEU A 32 -4.22 10.10 -7.77
N ASP A 33 -3.84 10.21 -9.03
CA ASP A 33 -4.50 11.05 -10.05
C ASP A 33 -5.93 10.57 -10.33
N GLY A 34 -6.19 9.27 -10.14
CA GLY A 34 -7.53 8.68 -10.26
C GLY A 34 -8.47 8.96 -9.08
N ILE A 35 -8.00 9.55 -7.97
CA ILE A 35 -8.81 9.77 -6.76
C ILE A 35 -9.54 11.12 -6.83
N ALA A 36 -10.84 11.11 -6.55
CA ALA A 36 -11.63 12.34 -6.47
C ALA A 36 -11.05 13.31 -5.43
N GLU A 37 -11.01 14.61 -5.76
CA GLU A 37 -10.39 15.65 -4.92
C GLU A 37 -10.93 15.64 -3.47
N VAL A 38 -12.23 15.38 -3.30
CA VAL A 38 -12.90 15.30 -1.99
C VAL A 38 -12.33 14.22 -1.08
N ASN A 39 -11.70 13.20 -1.66
CA ASN A 39 -11.15 12.05 -0.96
C ASN A 39 -9.62 12.13 -0.80
N LYS A 40 -8.92 13.09 -1.41
CA LYS A 40 -7.44 13.13 -1.35
C LYS A 40 -6.89 13.36 0.06
N SER A 41 -7.65 14.03 0.93
CA SER A 41 -7.23 14.34 2.31
C SER A 41 -7.02 13.11 3.20
N LYS A 42 -7.59 11.96 2.84
CA LYS A 42 -7.43 10.68 3.55
C LYS A 42 -6.43 9.73 2.91
N VAL A 43 -5.71 10.19 1.88
CA VAL A 43 -4.76 9.37 1.14
C VAL A 43 -3.35 9.74 1.54
N ILE A 44 -2.52 8.73 1.77
CA ILE A 44 -1.13 8.86 2.17
C ILE A 44 -0.30 8.02 1.20
N GLU A 45 0.79 8.59 0.70
CA GLU A 45 1.74 7.88 -0.17
C GLU A 45 2.97 7.47 0.63
N ILE A 46 3.26 6.17 0.69
CA ILE A 46 4.49 5.63 1.29
C ILE A 46 5.04 4.56 0.35
N ALA A 47 6.13 4.85 -0.34
CA ALA A 47 6.68 3.98 -1.38
C ALA A 47 7.05 2.58 -0.86
N GLU A 48 7.81 2.51 0.23
CA GLU A 48 8.29 1.23 0.75
C GLU A 48 7.18 0.49 1.51
N ARG A 49 6.92 -0.76 1.11
CA ARG A 49 5.77 -1.54 1.57
C ARG A 49 5.83 -1.88 3.06
N THR A 50 7.02 -2.15 3.61
CA THR A 50 7.20 -2.37 5.05
C THR A 50 6.88 -1.11 5.86
N GLU A 51 7.36 0.05 5.43
CA GLU A 51 7.07 1.36 6.02
C GLU A 51 5.58 1.68 5.96
N ALA A 52 4.91 1.39 4.82
CA ALA A 52 3.48 1.60 4.65
C ALA A 52 2.65 0.75 5.63
N ILE A 53 2.97 -0.54 5.74
CA ILE A 53 2.30 -1.44 6.70
C ILE A 53 2.57 -0.98 8.14
N ARG A 54 3.82 -0.64 8.46
CA ARG A 54 4.18 -0.15 9.80
C ARG A 54 3.44 1.13 10.15
N TYR A 55 3.36 2.07 9.22
CA TYR A 55 2.62 3.30 9.41
C TYR A 55 1.15 3.02 9.69
N ALA A 56 0.50 2.15 8.89
CA ALA A 56 -0.89 1.76 9.08
C ALA A 56 -1.16 1.19 10.48
N VAL A 57 -0.30 0.28 10.95
CA VAL A 57 -0.43 -0.30 12.30
C VAL A 57 -0.24 0.76 13.37
N ASN A 58 0.78 1.62 13.24
CA ASN A 58 1.09 2.65 14.24
C ASN A 58 -0.01 3.71 14.42
N ILE A 59 -0.75 4.04 13.36
CA ILE A 59 -1.85 5.01 13.46
C ILE A 59 -3.18 4.37 13.85
N SER A 60 -3.29 3.05 13.75
CA SER A 60 -4.51 2.33 14.09
C SER A 60 -4.75 2.31 15.60
N ARG A 61 -6.01 2.33 15.98
CA ARG A 61 -6.47 2.23 17.37
C ARG A 61 -7.09 0.88 17.63
N ASN A 62 -7.37 0.60 18.90
CA ASN A 62 -8.23 -0.53 19.24
C ASN A 62 -9.54 -0.43 18.47
N GLU A 63 -10.00 -1.57 17.94
CA GLU A 63 -11.20 -1.73 17.11
C GLU A 63 -11.07 -1.28 15.64
N ASP A 64 -9.97 -0.63 15.24
CA ASP A 64 -9.72 -0.35 13.82
C ASP A 64 -9.34 -1.62 13.06
N ILE A 65 -9.66 -1.65 11.77
CA ILE A 65 -9.30 -2.73 10.85
C ILE A 65 -8.24 -2.23 9.87
N VAL A 66 -7.07 -2.87 9.89
CA VAL A 66 -6.03 -2.66 8.88
C VAL A 66 -6.12 -3.76 7.83
N LEU A 67 -6.47 -3.39 6.59
CA LEU A 67 -6.48 -4.30 5.44
C LEU A 67 -5.23 -4.05 4.57
N VAL A 68 -4.36 -5.05 4.47
CA VAL A 68 -3.24 -5.06 3.51
C VAL A 68 -3.66 -5.83 2.26
N ALA A 69 -3.84 -5.13 1.14
CA ALA A 69 -4.30 -5.70 -0.13
C ALA A 69 -3.19 -5.73 -1.18
N GLY A 70 -3.35 -6.56 -2.22
CA GLY A 70 -2.45 -6.68 -3.36
C GLY A 70 -1.81 -8.07 -3.51
N LYS A 71 -1.13 -8.56 -2.46
CA LYS A 71 -0.29 -9.77 -2.54
C LYS A 71 -0.94 -11.05 -2.03
N GLY A 72 -1.62 -10.98 -0.88
CA GLY A 72 -2.23 -12.15 -0.23
C GLY A 72 -1.20 -13.24 0.10
N HIS A 73 -1.21 -14.35 -0.63
CA HIS A 73 -0.31 -15.50 -0.40
C HIS A 73 1.05 -15.36 -1.10
N GLU A 74 1.26 -14.31 -1.88
CA GLU A 74 2.51 -14.05 -2.59
C GLU A 74 3.59 -13.49 -1.66
N LYS A 75 4.68 -14.25 -1.50
CA LYS A 75 5.78 -13.96 -0.57
C LYS A 75 6.98 -13.27 -1.21
N TYR A 76 6.74 -12.33 -2.12
CA TYR A 76 7.83 -11.66 -2.82
C TYR A 76 7.47 -10.30 -3.39
N GLN A 77 8.48 -9.46 -3.56
CA GLN A 77 8.38 -8.20 -4.31
C GLN A 77 9.33 -8.22 -5.51
N ILE A 78 8.84 -7.85 -6.69
CA ILE A 78 9.66 -7.76 -7.92
C ILE A 78 10.07 -6.30 -8.15
N ILE A 79 11.38 -6.05 -8.15
CA ILE A 79 11.97 -4.75 -8.50
C ILE A 79 12.96 -4.99 -9.65
N GLY A 80 12.74 -4.32 -10.78
CA GLY A 80 13.36 -4.66 -12.05
C GLY A 80 12.96 -6.06 -12.51
N GLN A 81 13.96 -6.93 -12.66
CA GLN A 81 13.78 -8.36 -12.97
C GLN A 81 14.07 -9.26 -11.76
N THR A 82 14.37 -8.66 -10.60
CA THR A 82 14.81 -9.39 -9.40
C THR A 82 13.64 -9.58 -8.45
N ARG A 83 13.51 -10.81 -7.94
CA ARG A 83 12.52 -11.18 -6.92
C ARG A 83 13.16 -11.12 -5.54
N PHE A 84 12.67 -10.24 -4.68
CA PHE A 84 13.08 -10.12 -3.28
C PHE A 84 12.07 -10.82 -2.38
N HIS A 85 12.53 -11.46 -1.30
CA HIS A 85 11.65 -12.05 -0.30
C HIS A 85 10.85 -10.95 0.41
N PHE A 86 9.53 -11.08 0.42
CA PHE A 86 8.64 -10.13 1.08
C PHE A 86 7.26 -10.76 1.34
N ASP A 87 6.86 -10.94 2.59
CA ASP A 87 5.57 -11.52 2.98
C ASP A 87 4.80 -10.55 3.87
N ASP A 88 3.64 -10.06 3.41
CA ASP A 88 2.77 -9.11 4.14
C ASP A 88 2.43 -9.64 5.55
N LEU A 89 2.13 -10.94 5.68
CA LEU A 89 1.78 -11.55 6.96
C LEU A 89 2.99 -11.62 7.89
N GLU A 90 4.17 -11.85 7.33
CA GLU A 90 5.41 -11.89 8.10
C GLU A 90 5.82 -10.50 8.59
N GLN A 91 5.53 -9.44 7.83
CA GLN A 91 5.71 -8.05 8.30
C GLN A 91 4.72 -7.71 9.41
N LEU A 92 3.43 -8.01 9.23
CA LEU A 92 2.39 -7.74 10.23
C LEU A 92 2.66 -8.44 11.57
N LYS A 93 3.17 -9.68 11.55
CA LYS A 93 3.49 -10.43 12.79
C LYS A 93 4.67 -9.87 13.59
N LYS A 94 5.47 -8.97 13.02
CA LYS A 94 6.63 -8.36 13.69
C LYS A 94 6.28 -7.05 14.39
N MET A 95 5.04 -6.55 14.21
CA MET A 95 4.57 -5.26 14.70
C MET A 95 3.79 -5.38 16.00
#